data_AF-A0AAE0ZHH1-F1
#
_entry.id   AF-A0AAE0ZHH1-F1
#
_cell.length_a   1.000
_cell.length_b   1.000
_cell.length_c   1.000
_cell.angle_alpha   90.00
_cell.angle_beta   90.00
_cell.angle_gamma   90.00
#
_symmetry.space_group_name_H-M   'P 1'
#
loop_
_entity.id
_entity.type
_entity.pdbx_description
1 polymer ?
#
loop_
_entity_poly.entity_id
_entity_poly.type
_entity_poly.pdbx_seq_one_letter_code
_entity_poly.pdbx_strand_id
1 'polypeptide(L)'
;MEVPFVFLADDAFPLSDDILKPFAQRQLTDTKFIFNCRLSRAGYSVECSFGRISQKWRILQRQSDEQPLNAINIVKAVTTVHSFVVIHEPRGLTSDHRRRTNATISFS
;
A
#
# COMPACT_ATOMS: atom_id res chain seq x y z
N MET A 1 23.18 -8.07 -4.09
CA MET A 1 22.72 -7.66 -2.74
C MET A 1 21.28 -8.14 -2.63
N GLU A 2 21.02 -9.16 -1.83
CA GLU A 2 19.66 -9.64 -1.58
C GLU A 2 18.98 -8.66 -0.63
N VAL A 3 17.74 -8.28 -0.95
CA VAL A 3 16.92 -7.40 -0.09
C VAL A 3 15.91 -8.28 0.62
N PRO A 4 15.86 -8.27 1.96
CA PRO A 4 14.95 -9.13 2.71
C PRO A 4 13.49 -8.71 2.47
N PHE A 5 12.60 -9.71 2.44
CA PHE A 5 11.15 -9.47 2.41
C PHE A 5 10.68 -9.11 3.81
N VAL A 6 10.24 -7.87 3.98
CA VAL A 6 9.77 -7.33 5.26
C VAL A 6 8.42 -6.64 5.10
N PHE A 7 7.59 -6.70 6.14
CA PHE A 7 6.32 -6.01 6.21
C PHE A 7 6.52 -4.54 6.60
N LEU A 8 5.75 -3.66 5.97
CA LEU A 8 5.67 -2.26 6.39
C LEU A 8 4.56 -2.17 7.44
N ALA A 9 4.89 -1.70 8.63
CA ALA A 9 3.95 -1.58 9.73
C ALA A 9 3.89 -0.13 10.25
N ASP A 10 2.77 0.19 10.91
CA ASP A 10 2.64 1.41 11.69
C ASP A 10 3.32 1.28 13.06
N ASP A 11 3.28 2.35 13.86
CA ASP A 11 3.93 2.38 15.16
C ASP A 11 3.20 1.53 16.23
N ALA A 12 1.95 1.13 15.98
CA ALA A 12 1.18 0.29 16.90
C ALA A 12 1.68 -1.16 16.95
N PHE A 13 2.41 -1.61 15.93
CA PHE A 13 3.02 -2.95 15.92
C PHE A 13 4.34 -3.00 16.71
N PRO A 14 4.64 -4.12 17.38
CA PRO A 14 5.94 -4.36 17.98
C PRO A 14 7.02 -4.49 16.90
N LEU A 15 8.25 -4.10 17.24
CA LEU A 15 9.39 -4.29 16.34
C LEU A 15 9.72 -5.79 16.24
N SER A 16 9.90 -6.29 15.02
CA SER A 16 10.28 -7.67 14.71
C SER A 16 11.27 -7.65 13.54
N ASP A 17 12.03 -8.74 13.36
CA ASP A 17 13.03 -8.86 12.29
C ASP A 17 12.40 -8.79 10.89
N ASP A 18 11.12 -9.15 10.79
CA ASP A 18 10.35 -9.13 9.54
C ASP A 18 9.52 -7.85 9.36
N ILE A 19 9.66 -6.84 10.24
CA ILE A 19 8.82 -5.63 10.24
C ILE A 19 9.67 -4.35 10.20
N LEU A 20 9.36 -3.48 9.23
CA LEU A 20 9.81 -2.10 9.21
C LEU A 20 8.69 -1.18 9.71
N LYS A 21 8.94 -0.49 10.82
CA LYS A 21 8.04 0.51 11.39
C LYS A 21 8.74 1.85 11.59
N PRO A 22 8.00 2.98 11.64
CA PRO A 22 8.62 4.29 11.75
C PRO A 22 9.36 4.43 13.09
N PHE A 23 10.46 5.19 13.09
CA PHE A 23 11.06 5.65 14.34
C PHE A 23 10.09 6.59 15.06
N ALA A 24 10.02 6.46 16.39
CA ALA A 24 9.26 7.37 17.24
C ALA A 24 9.63 8.83 16.94
N GLN A 25 8.64 9.71 16.90
CA GLN A 25 8.81 11.11 16.50
C GLN A 25 9.64 11.96 17.50
N ARG A 26 10.08 11.37 18.61
CA ARG A 26 10.88 12.03 19.63
C ARG A 26 12.36 11.97 19.23
N GLN A 27 12.99 13.13 19.00
CA GLN A 27 14.41 13.27 18.64
C GLN A 27 14.79 12.55 17.32
N LEU A 28 14.09 12.90 16.23
CA LEU A 28 14.44 12.43 14.89
C LEU A 28 15.72 13.11 14.40
N THR A 29 16.80 12.36 14.31
CA THR A 29 17.97 12.73 13.49
C THR A 29 17.59 12.71 12.01
N ASP A 30 18.27 13.48 11.15
CA ASP A 30 17.98 13.57 9.71
C ASP A 30 17.84 12.19 9.04
N THR A 31 18.70 11.23 9.37
CA THR A 31 18.63 9.87 8.81
C THR A 31 17.34 9.14 9.18
N LYS A 32 16.87 9.29 10.43
CA LYS A 32 15.60 8.69 10.90
C LYS A 32 14.40 9.37 10.27
N PHE A 33 14.47 10.69 10.06
CA PHE A 33 13.44 11.43 9.35
C PHE A 33 13.32 10.98 7.88
N ILE A 34 14.46 10.86 7.18
CA ILE A 34 14.50 10.35 5.80
C ILE A 34 13.96 8.92 5.73
N PHE A 35 14.33 8.06 6.67
CA PHE A 35 13.79 6.71 6.76
C PHE A 35 12.27 6.72 6.92
N ASN A 36 11.73 7.45 7.90
CA ASN A 36 10.28 7.56 8.11
C ASN A 36 9.57 8.09 6.86
N CYS A 37 10.13 9.10 6.19
CA CYS A 37 9.56 9.64 4.95
C CYS A 37 9.51 8.57 3.83
N ARG A 38 10.56 7.78 3.68
CA ARG A 38 10.58 6.67 2.70
C ARG A 38 9.58 5.58 3.06
N LEU A 39 9.49 5.24 4.34
CA LEU A 39 8.54 4.25 4.84
C LEU A 39 7.09 4.68 4.57
N SER A 40 6.74 5.91 4.92
CA SER A 40 5.42 6.48 4.64
C SER A 40 5.12 6.55 3.14
N ARG A 41 6.10 6.90 2.29
CA ARG A 41 5.93 6.89 0.84
C ARG A 41 5.69 5.50 0.27
N ALA A 42 6.38 4.49 0.79
CA ALA A 42 6.16 3.10 0.41
C ALA A 42 4.75 2.65 0.80
N GLY A 43 4.32 2.93 2.03
CA GLY A 43 2.94 2.68 2.48
C GLY A 43 1.90 3.37 1.61
N TYR A 44 2.08 4.66 1.34
CA TYR A 44 1.18 5.44 0.47
C TYR A 44 1.08 4.87 -0.96
N SER A 45 2.20 4.40 -1.53
CA SER A 45 2.20 3.79 -2.86
C SER A 45 1.39 2.48 -2.90
N VAL A 46 1.44 1.69 -1.83
CA VAL A 46 0.64 0.47 -1.68
C VAL A 46 -0.83 0.84 -1.52
N GLU A 47 -1.16 1.78 -0.64
CA GLU A 47 -2.52 2.24 -0.39
C GLU A 47 -3.18 2.81 -1.65
N CYS A 48 -2.49 3.70 -2.38
CA CYS A 48 -3.00 4.28 -3.62
C CYS A 48 -3.25 3.22 -4.70
N SER A 49 -2.32 2.27 -4.84
CA SER A 49 -2.47 1.18 -5.81
C SER A 49 -3.65 0.28 -5.44
N PHE A 50 -3.73 -0.11 -4.17
CA PHE A 50 -4.82 -0.94 -3.67
C PHE A 50 -6.17 -0.22 -3.80
N GLY A 51 -6.26 1.07 -3.46
CA GLY A 51 -7.47 1.88 -3.60
C GLY A 51 -7.97 1.96 -5.05
N ARG A 52 -7.07 2.08 -6.03
CA ARG A 52 -7.43 2.05 -7.46
C ARG A 52 -7.98 0.70 -7.88
N ILE A 53 -7.38 -0.39 -7.39
CA ILE A 53 -7.81 -1.75 -7.72
C ILE A 53 -9.16 -2.05 -7.02
N SER A 54 -9.27 -1.79 -5.72
CA SER A 54 -10.47 -2.09 -4.92
C SER A 54 -11.69 -1.32 -5.39
N GLN A 55 -11.55 -0.11 -5.94
CA GLN A 55 -12.66 0.63 -6.56
C GLN A 55 -13.25 -0.10 -7.78
N LYS A 56 -12.43 -0.80 -8.58
CA LYS A 56 -12.90 -1.58 -9.74
C LYS A 56 -13.36 -2.99 -9.33
N TRP A 57 -12.74 -3.58 -8.31
CA TRP A 57 -12.93 -4.99 -7.95
C TRP A 57 -13.60 -5.15 -6.58
N ARG A 58 -14.93 -5.36 -6.59
CA ARG A 58 -15.76 -5.48 -5.37
C ARG A 58 -15.33 -6.61 -4.42
N ILE A 59 -14.68 -7.66 -4.92
CA ILE A 59 -14.17 -8.77 -4.10
C ILE A 59 -13.17 -8.30 -3.03
N LEU A 60 -12.41 -7.23 -3.31
CA LEU A 60 -11.43 -6.66 -2.37
C LEU A 60 -12.07 -5.75 -1.30
N GLN A 61 -13.34 -5.40 -1.46
CA GLN A 61 -14.07 -4.55 -0.50
C GLN A 61 -14.88 -5.37 0.52
N ARG A 62 -15.05 -6.67 0.27
CA ARG A 62 -15.79 -7.56 1.17
C ARG A 62 -14.84 -8.11 2.22
N GLN A 63 -15.32 -8.26 3.44
CA GLN A 63 -14.65 -9.12 4.41
C GLN A 63 -14.58 -10.53 3.84
N SER A 64 -13.38 -11.08 3.82
CA SER A 64 -13.14 -12.46 3.37
C SER A 64 -13.12 -13.39 4.58
N ASP A 65 -14.07 -14.32 4.64
CA ASP A 65 -14.02 -15.47 5.56
C ASP A 65 -13.13 -16.60 5.00
N GLU A 66 -12.26 -16.28 4.05
CA GLU A 66 -11.45 -17.23 3.31
C GLU A 66 -10.11 -17.49 4.01
N GLN A 67 -9.51 -18.64 3.73
CA GLN A 67 -8.18 -18.96 4.25
C GLN A 67 -7.13 -17.95 3.71
N PRO A 68 -6.10 -17.60 4.50
CA PRO A 68 -5.08 -16.62 4.10
C PRO A 68 -4.44 -16.92 2.73
N LEU A 69 -4.22 -18.20 2.42
CA LEU A 69 -3.65 -18.61 1.13
C LEU A 69 -4.58 -18.25 -0.04
N ASN A 70 -5.89 -18.39 0.13
CA ASN A 70 -6.88 -18.02 -0.88
C ASN A 70 -6.94 -16.50 -1.06
N ALA A 71 -6.89 -15.75 0.05
CA ALA A 71 -6.82 -14.29 -0.01
C ALA A 71 -5.58 -13.81 -0.80
N ILE A 72 -4.42 -14.42 -0.57
CA ILE A 72 -3.20 -14.13 -1.35
C ILE A 72 -3.41 -14.42 -2.84
N ASN A 73 -4.03 -15.56 -3.18
CA ASN A 73 -4.30 -15.93 -4.56
C ASN A 73 -5.30 -14.98 -5.24
N ILE A 74 -6.32 -14.52 -4.53
CA ILE A 74 -7.27 -13.51 -5.03
C ILE A 74 -6.54 -12.20 -5.32
N VAL A 75 -5.74 -11.70 -4.37
CA VAL A 75 -5.01 -10.44 -4.57
C VAL A 75 -4.07 -10.55 -5.78
N LYS A 76 -3.36 -11.68 -5.93
CA LYS A 76 -2.50 -11.94 -7.10
C LYS A 76 -3.31 -11.93 -8.40
N ALA A 77 -4.39 -12.71 -8.46
CA ALA A 77 -5.23 -12.80 -9.65
C ALA A 77 -5.81 -11.44 -10.05
N VAL A 78 -6.38 -10.71 -9.09
CA VAL A 78 -6.95 -9.38 -9.34
C VAL A 78 -5.88 -8.40 -9.80
N THR A 79 -4.70 -8.39 -9.17
CA THR A 79 -3.59 -7.49 -9.57
C THR A 79 -3.11 -7.79 -10.98
N THR A 80 -2.94 -9.07 -11.33
CA THR A 80 -2.56 -9.49 -12.69
C THR A 80 -3.59 -9.07 -13.73
N VAL A 81 -4.87 -9.35 -13.48
CA VAL A 81 -5.95 -8.99 -14.42
C VAL A 81 -6.11 -7.47 -14.53
N HIS A 82 -6.04 -6.74 -13.41
CA HIS A 82 -6.07 -5.28 -13.42
C HIS A 82 -4.92 -4.69 -14.26
N SER A 83 -3.71 -5.21 -14.08
CA SER A 83 -2.53 -4.77 -14.83
C SER A 83 -2.69 -5.02 -16.32
N PHE A 84 -3.24 -6.18 -16.70
CA PHE A 84 -3.56 -6.49 -18.10
C PHE A 84 -4.57 -5.49 -18.67
N VAL A 85 -5.68 -5.22 -17.96
CA VAL A 85 -6.71 -4.27 -18.40
C VAL A 85 -6.14 -2.86 -18.56
N VAL A 86 -5.36 -2.36 -17.59
CA VAL A 86 -4.77 -1.00 -17.64
C VAL A 86 -3.82 -0.84 -18.83
N ILE A 87 -3.08 -1.88 -19.22
CA ILE A 87 -2.17 -1.84 -20.36
C ILE A 87 -2.93 -1.80 -21.70
N HIS A 88 -4.09 -2.46 -21.77
CA HIS A 88 -4.87 -2.62 -23.01
C HIS A 88 -6.06 -1.64 -23.12
N GLU A 89 -6.41 -0.92 -22.05
CA GLU A 89 -7.38 0.18 -22.12
C GLU A 89 -6.76 1.34 -22.96
N PRO A 90 -7.43 1.80 -24.04
CA PRO A 90 -6.96 2.96 -24.78
C PRO A 90 -6.93 4.17 -23.85
N ARG A 91 -5.77 4.84 -23.78
CA ARG A 91 -5.54 6.03 -22.93
C ARG A 91 -6.43 7.18 -23.41
N GLY A 92 -7.70 7.22 -23.02
CA GLY A 92 -8.62 8.24 -23.50
C GLY A 92 -10.00 8.36 -22.87
N LEU A 93 -10.44 7.49 -21.95
CA LEU A 93 -11.85 7.51 -21.50
C LEU A 93 -12.10 7.56 -19.99
N THR A 94 -11.08 7.61 -19.14
CA THR A 94 -11.30 7.88 -17.71
C THR A 94 -10.85 9.28 -17.38
N SER A 95 -11.81 10.21 -17.37
CA SER A 95 -11.69 11.57 -16.87
C SER A 95 -10.90 11.58 -15.57
N ASP A 96 -9.80 12.32 -15.60
CA ASP A 96 -8.98 12.66 -14.45
C ASP A 96 -9.85 13.34 -13.38
N HIS A 97 -10.30 12.59 -12.39
CA HIS A 97 -10.77 13.16 -11.13
C HIS A 97 -9.65 13.05 -10.10
N ARG A 98 -8.53 13.71 -10.41
CA ARG A 98 -7.52 14.15 -9.45
C ARG A 98 -8.18 14.99 -8.36
N ARG A 99 -8.79 14.32 -7.37
CA ARG A 99 -8.93 14.88 -6.04
C ARG A 99 -7.59 14.74 -5.33
N ARG A 100 -6.77 15.78 -5.49
CA ARG A 100 -5.89 16.20 -4.41
C ARG A 100 -6.79 16.57 -3.23
N THR A 101 -7.11 15.61 -2.37
CA THR A 101 -7.52 15.96 -1.01
C THR A 101 -6.27 16.01 -0.17
N ASN A 102 -6.02 17.19 0.36
CA ASN A 102 -5.05 17.47 1.41
C ASN A 102 -5.43 16.60 2.61
N ALA A 103 -4.88 15.39 2.68
CA ALA A 103 -4.92 14.59 3.88
C ALA A 103 -3.70 15.03 4.71
N THR A 104 -3.98 15.84 5.73
CA THR A 104 -3.14 15.87 6.94
C THR A 104 -2.75 14.44 7.23
N ILE A 105 -1.45 14.20 7.25
CA ILE A 105 -0.84 12.92 7.57
C ILE A 105 -1.28 12.59 9.00
N SER A 106 -2.33 11.77 9.10
CA SER A 106 -2.76 11.14 10.34
C SER A 106 -2.54 9.65 10.14
N PHE A 107 -1.30 9.21 10.39
CA PHE A 107 -1.12 7.84 10.83
C PHE A 107 -1.59 7.80 12.29
N SER A 108 -2.47 6.84 12.60
CA SER A 108 -2.80 6.46 13.97
C SER A 108 -1.59 5.82 14.66
#